data_AF-A0A9Q3SXN5-F1
#
_entry.id   AF-A0A9Q3SXN5-F1
#
_cell.length_a   1.000
_cell.length_b   1.000
_cell.length_c   1.000
_cell.angle_alpha   90.00
_cell.angle_beta   90.00
_cell.angle_gamma   90.00
#
_symmetry.space_group_name_H-M   'P 1'
#
loop_
_entity.id
_entity.type
_entity.pdbx_description
1 polymer ?
#
loop_
_entity_poly.entity_id
_entity_poly.type
_entity_poly.pdbx_seq_one_letter_code
_entity_poly.pdbx_strand_id
1 'polypeptide(L)'
;MRKNLKILITFAIVILLGMIAFIWLKQTQPSVKNASPQKAAKLAKVKHINLVTLGDSLTEGIGDDKGEQGYSGRIAKRIGTQYNIAVNMSNFGKSGDRSDQIQERLTAQPKFQHAVKQANVIVLTSGGNDLQQSLLKNVFAKTPTDLTTAVVSEQATYQTKLTRLFHEIRTYNRQAPIFIFGNYNPLFVHFPQREDLNQDVQRFNTINSHTAKQDKNSYYVDSFDLTFGQYRSKKMRQSLGQQAVKKATEDQNSNQDMTATLMGATHVNNTWISQTDNYHPNNIGYNYMTTQLYHVMRKEQEKWLIKH
;
A
#
# COMPACT_ATOMS: atom_id res chain seq x y z
N MET A 1 67.32 4.04 -25.51
CA MET A 1 66.37 3.35 -24.58
C MET A 1 65.60 4.29 -23.65
N ARG A 2 66.24 5.16 -22.85
CA ARG A 2 65.53 6.00 -21.84
C ARG A 2 64.43 6.93 -22.39
N LYS A 3 64.58 7.46 -23.61
CA LYS A 3 63.59 8.35 -24.24
C LYS A 3 62.30 7.59 -24.63
N ASN A 4 62.44 6.40 -25.20
CA ASN A 4 61.31 5.55 -25.59
C ASN A 4 60.56 5.03 -24.36
N LEU A 5 61.27 4.75 -23.25
CA LEU A 5 60.64 4.35 -21.99
C LEU A 5 59.79 5.48 -21.39
N LYS A 6 60.27 6.74 -21.41
CA LYS A 6 59.48 7.90 -20.96
C LYS A 6 58.21 8.10 -21.80
N ILE A 7 58.31 7.94 -23.12
CA ILE A 7 57.15 8.03 -24.02
C ILE A 7 56.13 6.94 -23.70
N LEU A 8 56.58 5.70 -23.46
CA LEU A 8 55.71 4.58 -23.11
C LEU A 8 54.98 4.81 -21.77
N ILE A 9 55.70 5.31 -20.76
CA ILE A 9 55.13 5.63 -19.44
C ILE A 9 54.08 6.74 -19.55
N THR A 10 54.37 7.82 -20.28
CA THR A 10 53.40 8.90 -20.51
C THR A 10 52.15 8.38 -21.21
N PHE A 11 52.30 7.52 -22.21
CA PHE A 11 51.17 6.93 -22.93
C PHE A 11 50.30 6.04 -22.01
N ALA A 12 50.93 5.24 -21.15
CA ALA A 12 50.23 4.41 -20.17
C ALA A 12 49.45 5.25 -19.13
N ILE A 13 50.04 6.36 -18.66
CA ILE A 13 49.37 7.29 -17.73
C ILE A 13 48.15 7.93 -18.38
N VAL A 14 48.25 8.37 -19.64
CA VAL A 14 47.11 8.96 -20.37
C VAL A 14 45.98 7.95 -20.55
N ILE A 15 46.29 6.70 -20.90
CA ILE A 15 45.28 5.63 -21.01
C ILE A 15 44.63 5.36 -19.64
N LEU A 16 45.42 5.29 -18.57
CA LEU A 16 44.89 5.05 -17.22
C LEU A 16 43.97 6.19 -16.76
N LEU A 17 44.38 7.45 -16.96
CA LEU A 17 43.55 8.63 -16.67
C LEU A 17 42.28 8.65 -17.53
N GLY A 18 42.37 8.25 -18.79
CA GLY A 18 41.22 8.08 -19.68
C GLY A 18 40.25 7.00 -19.20
N MET A 19 40.76 5.85 -18.73
CA MET A 19 39.92 4.78 -18.15
C MET A 19 39.27 5.22 -16.84
N ILE A 20 40.01 5.89 -15.95
CA ILE A 20 39.46 6.43 -14.70
C ILE A 20 38.37 7.47 -15.02
N ALA A 21 38.62 8.40 -15.95
CA ALA A 21 37.63 9.37 -16.38
C ALA A 21 36.41 8.69 -17.02
N PHE A 22 36.58 7.64 -17.83
CA PHE A 22 35.50 6.88 -18.44
C PHE A 22 34.66 6.12 -17.42
N ILE A 23 35.29 5.46 -16.44
CA ILE A 23 34.61 4.79 -15.33
C ILE A 23 33.84 5.83 -14.51
N TRP A 24 34.46 6.95 -14.19
CA TRP A 24 33.84 8.05 -13.44
C TRP A 24 32.64 8.65 -14.20
N LEU A 25 32.76 8.86 -15.52
CA LEU A 25 31.67 9.28 -16.41
C LEU A 25 30.52 8.27 -16.48
N LYS A 26 30.83 6.96 -16.54
CA LYS A 26 29.83 5.89 -16.53
C LYS A 26 29.11 5.78 -15.18
N GLN A 27 29.83 5.97 -14.07
CA GLN A 27 29.30 5.84 -12.72
C GLN A 27 28.50 7.08 -12.27
N THR A 28 28.78 8.26 -12.87
CA THR A 28 28.05 9.51 -12.63
C THR A 28 26.83 9.69 -13.54
N GLN A 29 26.67 8.89 -14.60
CA GLN A 29 25.45 8.85 -15.41
C GLN A 29 24.27 8.37 -14.54
N PRO A 30 23.20 9.17 -14.38
CA PRO A 30 22.09 8.77 -13.53
C PRO A 30 21.38 7.57 -14.13
N SER A 31 21.30 6.50 -13.35
CA SER A 31 20.44 5.36 -13.65
C SER A 31 18.97 5.73 -13.48
N VAL A 32 18.07 4.95 -14.08
CA VAL A 32 16.62 5.08 -13.89
C VAL A 32 16.26 5.14 -12.40
N LYS A 33 16.96 4.36 -11.56
CA LYS A 33 16.80 4.31 -10.11
C LYS A 33 16.95 5.66 -9.41
N ASN A 34 18.00 6.41 -9.72
CA ASN A 34 18.37 7.63 -8.98
C ASN A 34 17.97 8.92 -9.71
N ALA A 35 17.47 8.83 -10.95
CA ALA A 35 17.06 9.97 -11.73
C ALA A 35 15.78 10.64 -11.16
N SER A 36 15.62 11.94 -11.43
CA SER A 36 14.33 12.62 -11.24
C SER A 36 13.24 11.94 -12.08
N PRO A 37 11.95 12.00 -11.68
CA PRO A 37 10.86 11.31 -12.39
C PRO A 37 10.88 11.48 -13.92
N GLN A 38 10.92 12.71 -14.43
CA GLN A 38 10.90 12.98 -15.87
C GLN A 38 12.18 12.46 -16.56
N LYS A 39 13.34 12.55 -15.90
CA LYS A 39 14.60 12.02 -16.45
C LYS A 39 14.59 10.49 -16.46
N ALA A 40 14.04 9.86 -15.42
CA ALA A 40 13.88 8.41 -15.33
C ALA A 40 12.97 7.87 -16.45
N ALA A 41 11.82 8.51 -16.69
CA ALA A 41 10.93 8.15 -17.79
C ALA A 41 11.63 8.23 -19.17
N LYS A 42 12.38 9.32 -19.41
CA LYS A 42 13.18 9.49 -20.63
C LYS A 42 14.25 8.41 -20.78
N LEU A 43 14.99 8.10 -19.72
CA LEU A 43 16.03 7.07 -19.72
C LEU A 43 15.45 5.67 -19.97
N ALA A 44 14.30 5.37 -19.37
CA ALA A 44 13.58 4.11 -19.56
C ALA A 44 12.80 4.05 -20.89
N LYS A 45 12.76 5.14 -21.66
CA LYS A 45 12.04 5.28 -22.94
C LYS A 45 10.54 4.92 -22.84
N VAL A 46 9.94 5.20 -21.69
CA VAL A 46 8.53 4.89 -21.41
C VAL A 46 7.65 6.04 -21.89
N LYS A 47 6.64 5.72 -22.69
CA LYS A 47 5.64 6.69 -23.16
C LYS A 47 4.32 6.61 -22.42
N HIS A 48 3.97 5.42 -21.94
CA HIS A 48 2.75 5.17 -21.17
C HIS A 48 2.96 4.09 -20.11
N ILE A 49 2.13 4.10 -19.08
CA ILE A 49 2.09 3.10 -18.01
C ILE A 49 0.66 2.58 -17.88
N ASN A 50 0.51 1.26 -17.89
CA ASN A 50 -0.71 0.58 -17.49
C ASN A 50 -0.65 0.33 -15.97
N LEU A 51 -1.41 1.13 -15.23
CA LEU A 51 -1.56 1.00 -13.78
C LEU A 51 -2.81 0.17 -13.50
N VAL A 52 -2.64 -0.98 -12.85
CA VAL A 52 -3.76 -1.81 -12.39
C VAL A 52 -3.87 -1.72 -10.89
N THR A 53 -5.02 -1.31 -10.39
CA THR A 53 -5.34 -1.36 -8.97
C THR A 53 -6.38 -2.45 -8.75
N LEU A 54 -6.19 -3.29 -7.74
CA LEU A 54 -7.15 -4.33 -7.36
C LEU A 54 -7.26 -4.41 -5.85
N GLY A 55 -8.44 -4.76 -5.36
CA GLY A 55 -8.65 -4.91 -3.93
C GLY A 55 -10.09 -4.69 -3.53
N ASP A 56 -10.23 -4.12 -2.34
CA ASP A 56 -11.48 -3.85 -1.63
C ASP A 56 -12.02 -2.42 -1.89
N SER A 57 -12.80 -1.91 -0.94
CA SER A 57 -13.40 -0.58 -0.95
C SER A 57 -12.40 0.57 -1.03
N LEU A 58 -11.19 0.40 -0.49
CA LEU A 58 -10.14 1.41 -0.58
C LEU A 58 -9.66 1.59 -2.02
N THR A 59 -9.63 0.48 -2.76
CA THR A 59 -9.27 0.49 -4.18
C THR A 59 -10.43 1.03 -5.03
N GLU A 60 -11.68 0.68 -4.69
CA GLU A 60 -12.88 1.25 -5.33
C GLU A 60 -12.97 2.77 -5.12
N GLY A 61 -12.47 3.26 -3.98
CA GLY A 61 -12.44 4.68 -3.63
C GLY A 61 -13.63 5.12 -2.77
N ILE A 62 -14.22 4.20 -1.99
CA ILE A 62 -15.32 4.54 -1.07
C ILE A 62 -14.84 5.59 -0.05
N GLY A 63 -15.69 6.57 0.25
CA GLY A 63 -15.36 7.71 1.13
C GLY A 63 -14.72 8.91 0.43
N ASP A 64 -14.34 8.81 -0.84
CA ASP A 64 -13.83 9.92 -1.64
C ASP A 64 -14.97 10.83 -2.14
N ASP A 65 -15.23 11.90 -1.39
CA ASP A 65 -16.27 12.90 -1.75
C ASP A 65 -15.87 13.84 -2.91
N LYS A 66 -14.62 13.79 -3.42
CA LYS A 66 -14.15 14.62 -4.53
C LYS A 66 -14.21 13.93 -5.88
N GLY A 67 -14.62 12.66 -5.94
CA GLY A 67 -14.69 11.90 -7.20
C GLY A 67 -13.31 11.70 -7.85
N GLU A 68 -12.24 11.72 -7.07
CA GLU A 68 -10.85 11.53 -7.53
C GLU A 68 -10.45 10.03 -7.56
N GLN A 69 -11.41 9.13 -7.37
CA GLN A 69 -11.27 7.66 -7.41
C GLN A 69 -10.30 7.10 -6.35
N GLY A 70 -10.40 7.60 -5.12
CA GLY A 70 -9.61 7.14 -3.97
C GLY A 70 -8.11 7.34 -4.17
N TYR A 71 -7.29 6.42 -3.65
CA TYR A 71 -5.85 6.47 -3.91
C TYR A 71 -5.52 6.16 -5.38
N SER A 72 -6.36 5.36 -6.06
CA SER A 72 -6.13 4.84 -7.40
C SER A 72 -6.03 5.96 -8.44
N GLY A 73 -7.03 6.85 -8.49
CA GLY A 73 -7.01 7.99 -9.42
C GLY A 73 -5.94 9.03 -9.06
N ARG A 74 -5.73 9.25 -7.76
CA ARG A 74 -4.70 10.20 -7.26
C ARG A 74 -3.29 9.76 -7.60
N ILE A 75 -2.96 8.47 -7.45
CA ILE A 75 -1.64 7.97 -7.84
C ILE A 75 -1.45 8.00 -9.36
N ALA A 76 -2.48 7.69 -10.14
CA ALA A 76 -2.43 7.79 -11.60
C ALA A 76 -2.13 9.23 -12.05
N LYS A 77 -2.87 10.21 -11.53
CA LYS A 77 -2.64 11.65 -11.79
C LYS A 77 -1.24 12.09 -11.36
N ARG A 78 -0.78 11.64 -10.19
CA ARG A 78 0.54 11.97 -9.66
C ARG A 78 1.66 11.41 -10.53
N ILE A 79 1.56 10.15 -10.97
CA ILE A 79 2.53 9.55 -11.90
C ILE A 79 2.55 10.33 -13.21
N GLY A 80 1.38 10.57 -13.82
CA GLY A 80 1.30 11.28 -15.10
C GLY A 80 1.92 12.68 -15.03
N THR A 81 1.63 13.43 -13.97
CA THR A 81 2.17 14.79 -13.76
C THR A 81 3.68 14.76 -13.48
N GLN A 82 4.12 13.87 -12.59
CA GLN A 82 5.52 13.87 -12.14
C GLN A 82 6.45 13.26 -13.18
N TYR A 83 6.03 12.24 -13.92
CA TYR A 83 6.87 11.59 -14.93
C TYR A 83 6.68 12.14 -16.34
N ASN A 84 5.64 12.95 -16.57
CA ASN A 84 5.25 13.45 -17.90
C ASN A 84 5.02 12.31 -18.90
N ILE A 85 4.24 11.31 -18.50
CA ILE A 85 3.88 10.13 -19.30
C ILE A 85 2.37 9.88 -19.18
N ALA A 86 1.78 9.23 -20.19
CA ALA A 86 0.38 8.82 -20.12
C ALA A 86 0.20 7.67 -19.11
N VAL A 87 -0.89 7.69 -18.33
CA VAL A 87 -1.23 6.61 -17.40
C VAL A 87 -2.60 6.06 -17.74
N ASN A 88 -2.65 4.81 -18.19
CA ASN A 88 -3.87 4.06 -18.40
C ASN A 88 -4.18 3.31 -17.10
N MET A 89 -5.15 3.80 -16.34
CA MET A 89 -5.56 3.17 -15.10
C MET A 89 -6.71 2.17 -15.33
N SER A 90 -6.61 0.99 -14.74
CA SER A 90 -7.73 0.05 -14.59
C SER A 90 -7.95 -0.25 -13.12
N ASN A 91 -9.16 0.06 -12.63
CA ASN A 91 -9.54 -0.12 -11.23
C ASN A 91 -10.47 -1.33 -11.07
N PHE A 92 -10.02 -2.32 -10.29
CA PHE A 92 -10.75 -3.54 -9.94
C PHE A 92 -10.99 -3.65 -8.43
N GLY A 93 -11.19 -2.52 -7.77
CA GLY A 93 -11.68 -2.45 -6.40
C GLY A 93 -13.16 -2.85 -6.30
N LYS A 94 -13.51 -3.58 -5.24
CA LYS A 94 -14.90 -3.92 -4.93
C LYS A 94 -15.11 -3.93 -3.41
N SER A 95 -16.02 -3.11 -2.93
CA SER A 95 -16.33 -2.95 -1.52
C SER A 95 -16.77 -4.27 -0.89
N GLY A 96 -16.27 -4.52 0.32
CA GLY A 96 -16.53 -5.75 1.08
C GLY A 96 -15.67 -6.96 0.70
N ASP A 97 -14.89 -6.91 -0.38
CA ASP A 97 -14.09 -8.04 -0.81
C ASP A 97 -12.97 -8.39 0.17
N ARG A 98 -12.88 -9.68 0.50
CA ARG A 98 -11.72 -10.30 1.14
C ARG A 98 -10.71 -10.80 0.13
N SER A 99 -9.54 -11.24 0.62
CA SER A 99 -8.46 -11.81 -0.20
C SER A 99 -8.89 -12.93 -1.16
N ASP A 100 -9.77 -13.84 -0.72
CA ASP A 100 -10.32 -14.93 -1.53
C ASP A 100 -11.24 -14.42 -2.66
N GLN A 101 -12.12 -13.45 -2.35
CA GLN A 101 -13.06 -12.88 -3.31
C GLN A 101 -12.37 -12.03 -4.39
N ILE A 102 -11.28 -11.33 -4.03
CA ILE A 102 -10.43 -10.64 -5.03
C ILE A 102 -9.85 -11.66 -6.01
N GLN A 103 -9.36 -12.80 -5.51
CA GLN A 103 -8.82 -13.88 -6.35
C GLN A 103 -9.91 -14.46 -7.26
N GLU A 104 -11.10 -14.75 -6.73
CA GLU A 104 -12.24 -15.27 -7.50
C GLU A 104 -12.64 -14.32 -8.65
N ARG A 105 -12.67 -13.01 -8.41
CA ARG A 105 -12.94 -12.05 -9.49
C ARG A 105 -11.84 -12.03 -10.54
N LEU A 106 -10.57 -12.10 -10.13
CA LEU A 106 -9.45 -12.16 -11.06
C LEU A 106 -9.55 -13.40 -11.97
N THR A 107 -9.91 -14.56 -11.41
CA THR A 107 -10.04 -15.80 -12.20
C THR A 107 -11.32 -15.86 -13.03
N ALA A 108 -12.39 -15.16 -12.63
CA ALA A 108 -13.67 -15.18 -13.33
C ALA A 108 -13.81 -14.13 -14.44
N GLN A 109 -13.10 -12.99 -14.38
CA GLN A 109 -13.37 -11.82 -15.23
C GLN A 109 -12.29 -11.63 -16.32
N PRO A 110 -12.58 -11.90 -17.62
CA PRO A 110 -11.58 -11.76 -18.68
C PRO A 110 -10.98 -10.36 -18.81
N LYS A 111 -11.77 -9.31 -18.56
CA LYS A 111 -11.26 -7.92 -18.56
C LYS A 111 -10.22 -7.68 -17.46
N PHE A 112 -10.41 -8.27 -16.28
CA PHE A 112 -9.49 -8.15 -15.16
C PHE A 112 -8.18 -8.87 -15.47
N GLN A 113 -8.27 -10.11 -15.97
CA GLN A 113 -7.11 -10.90 -16.41
C GLN A 113 -6.30 -10.17 -17.48
N HIS A 114 -6.98 -9.61 -18.49
CA HIS A 114 -6.32 -8.87 -19.55
C HIS A 114 -5.57 -7.64 -19.02
N ALA A 115 -6.19 -6.87 -18.13
CA ALA A 115 -5.55 -5.71 -17.53
C ALA A 115 -4.33 -6.11 -16.70
N VAL A 116 -4.44 -7.12 -15.82
CA VAL A 116 -3.30 -7.62 -15.02
C VAL A 116 -2.17 -8.10 -15.92
N LYS A 117 -2.47 -8.85 -16.99
CA LYS A 117 -1.47 -9.32 -17.96
C LYS A 117 -0.70 -8.18 -18.64
N GLN A 118 -1.35 -7.03 -18.87
CA GLN A 118 -0.73 -5.86 -19.51
C GLN A 118 -0.15 -4.83 -18.55
N ALA A 119 -0.29 -5.05 -17.24
CA ALA A 119 0.12 -4.10 -16.21
C ALA A 119 1.63 -3.85 -16.24
N ASN A 120 2.02 -2.58 -16.08
CA ASN A 120 3.37 -2.16 -15.71
C ASN A 120 3.50 -2.07 -14.18
N VAL A 121 2.42 -1.71 -13.50
CA VAL A 121 2.33 -1.59 -12.04
C VAL A 121 1.05 -2.25 -11.59
N ILE A 122 1.14 -2.99 -10.48
CA ILE A 122 -0.01 -3.53 -9.78
C ILE A 122 -0.04 -2.93 -8.37
N VAL A 123 -1.17 -2.39 -7.93
CA VAL A 123 -1.36 -1.92 -6.54
C VAL A 123 -2.50 -2.71 -5.91
N LEU A 124 -2.27 -3.27 -4.73
CA LEU A 124 -3.17 -4.18 -4.03
C LEU A 124 -3.58 -3.62 -2.66
N THR A 125 -4.88 -3.62 -2.37
CA THR A 125 -5.41 -3.55 -1.00
C THR A 125 -6.01 -4.90 -0.62
N SER A 126 -5.70 -5.41 0.57
CA SER A 126 -6.25 -6.66 1.10
C SER A 126 -5.96 -6.81 2.59
N GLY A 127 -6.79 -7.58 3.29
CA GLY A 127 -6.63 -7.94 4.71
C GLY A 127 -7.56 -7.21 5.65
N GLY A 128 -8.04 -6.00 5.29
CA GLY A 128 -9.00 -5.25 6.09
C GLY A 128 -10.31 -6.02 6.28
N ASN A 129 -10.90 -6.51 5.20
CA ASN A 129 -12.15 -7.28 5.26
C ASN A 129 -11.95 -8.70 5.80
N ASP A 130 -10.76 -9.30 5.62
CA ASP A 130 -10.41 -10.58 6.25
C ASP A 130 -10.37 -10.42 7.79
N LEU A 131 -9.75 -9.36 8.30
CA LEU A 131 -9.75 -9.03 9.73
C LEU A 131 -11.15 -8.64 10.21
N GLN A 132 -11.88 -7.81 9.46
CA GLN A 132 -13.25 -7.43 9.82
C GLN A 132 -14.15 -8.68 9.97
N GLN A 133 -14.06 -9.64 9.05
CA GLN A 133 -14.79 -10.91 9.16
C GLN A 133 -14.41 -11.64 10.45
N SER A 134 -13.12 -11.71 10.78
CA SER A 134 -12.64 -12.33 12.01
C SER A 134 -13.21 -11.67 13.27
N LEU A 135 -13.22 -10.33 13.30
CA LEU A 135 -13.77 -9.54 14.41
C LEU A 135 -15.29 -9.76 14.55
N LEU A 136 -16.03 -9.71 13.43
CA LEU A 136 -17.49 -9.92 13.42
C LEU A 136 -17.88 -11.34 13.83
N LYS A 137 -17.13 -12.36 13.38
CA LYS A 137 -17.36 -13.75 13.77
C LYS A 137 -17.16 -13.98 15.28
N ASN A 138 -16.28 -13.20 15.89
CA ASN A 138 -15.88 -13.35 17.30
C ASN A 138 -16.41 -12.21 18.20
N VAL A 139 -17.44 -11.49 17.76
CA VAL A 139 -18.12 -10.41 18.50
C VAL A 139 -18.57 -10.80 19.92
N PHE A 140 -18.84 -12.09 20.16
CA PHE A 140 -19.26 -12.61 21.48
C PHE A 140 -18.10 -12.94 22.43
N ALA A 141 -16.85 -12.63 22.05
CA ALA A 141 -15.71 -12.76 22.94
C ALA A 141 -15.94 -11.98 24.25
N LYS A 142 -15.62 -12.62 25.38
CA LYS A 142 -15.88 -12.07 26.73
C LYS A 142 -14.86 -11.00 27.11
N THR A 143 -13.64 -11.13 26.61
CA THR A 143 -12.54 -10.20 26.90
C THR A 143 -11.80 -9.80 25.62
N PRO A 144 -11.10 -8.66 25.61
CA PRO A 144 -10.19 -8.29 24.51
C PRO A 144 -9.14 -9.38 24.20
N THR A 145 -8.67 -10.09 25.23
CA THR A 145 -7.72 -11.21 25.09
C THR A 145 -8.35 -12.39 24.35
N ASP A 146 -9.60 -12.74 24.66
CA ASP A 146 -10.32 -13.81 23.97
C ASP A 146 -10.52 -13.47 22.49
N LEU A 147 -10.90 -12.23 22.19
CA LEU A 147 -11.06 -11.75 20.81
C LEU A 147 -9.74 -11.83 20.05
N THR A 148 -8.67 -11.28 20.63
CA THR A 148 -7.32 -11.32 20.04
C THR A 148 -6.88 -12.77 19.79
N THR A 149 -7.16 -13.69 20.72
CA THR A 149 -6.80 -15.11 20.57
C THR A 149 -7.51 -15.73 19.37
N ALA A 150 -8.80 -15.42 19.19
CA ALA A 150 -9.56 -15.89 18.05
C ALA A 150 -9.04 -15.30 16.72
N VAL A 151 -8.74 -13.99 16.68
CA VAL A 151 -8.15 -13.32 15.51
C VAL A 151 -6.78 -13.92 15.15
N VAL A 152 -5.93 -14.16 16.16
CA VAL A 152 -4.62 -14.80 15.97
C VAL A 152 -4.76 -16.19 15.36
N SER A 153 -5.76 -16.97 15.76
CA SER A 153 -6.00 -18.31 15.20
C SER A 153 -6.33 -18.29 13.69
N GLU A 154 -6.82 -17.17 13.15
CA GLU A 154 -7.20 -17.04 11.74
C GLU A 154 -6.08 -16.49 10.84
N GLN A 155 -4.96 -16.07 11.41
CA GLN A 155 -3.82 -15.49 10.66
C GLN A 155 -3.22 -16.45 9.63
N ALA A 156 -3.06 -17.72 9.97
CA ALA A 156 -2.53 -18.72 9.05
C ALA A 156 -3.47 -18.91 7.84
N THR A 157 -4.79 -18.80 8.06
CA THR A 157 -5.79 -18.85 7.00
C THR A 157 -5.66 -17.62 6.10
N TYR A 158 -5.58 -16.42 6.67
CA TYR A 158 -5.38 -15.20 5.89
C TYR A 158 -4.07 -15.23 5.08
N GLN A 159 -2.96 -15.60 5.70
CA GLN A 159 -1.67 -15.74 5.00
C GLN A 159 -1.76 -16.71 3.82
N THR A 160 -2.46 -17.83 3.99
CA THR A 160 -2.70 -18.80 2.90
C THR A 160 -3.49 -18.17 1.75
N LYS A 161 -4.59 -17.46 2.05
CA LYS A 161 -5.41 -16.79 1.03
C LYS A 161 -4.63 -15.70 0.31
N LEU A 162 -3.90 -14.85 1.04
CA LEU A 162 -3.08 -13.80 0.44
C LEU A 162 -1.97 -14.37 -0.45
N THR A 163 -1.32 -15.45 -0.01
CA THR A 163 -0.28 -16.13 -0.82
C THR A 163 -0.86 -16.71 -2.11
N ARG A 164 -2.07 -17.27 -2.07
CA ARG A 164 -2.78 -17.75 -3.26
C ARG A 164 -3.15 -16.60 -4.20
N LEU A 165 -3.61 -15.48 -3.68
CA LEU A 165 -3.89 -14.28 -4.48
C LEU A 165 -2.62 -13.76 -5.18
N PHE A 166 -1.48 -13.68 -4.48
CA PHE A 166 -0.20 -13.32 -5.08
C PHE A 166 0.20 -14.30 -6.19
N HIS A 167 0.07 -15.61 -5.93
CA HIS A 167 0.35 -16.63 -6.94
C HIS A 167 -0.53 -16.44 -8.18
N GLU A 168 -1.83 -16.19 -8.00
CA GLU A 168 -2.77 -15.95 -9.09
C GLU A 168 -2.39 -14.70 -9.90
N ILE A 169 -2.05 -13.58 -9.25
CA ILE A 169 -1.54 -12.40 -9.96
C ILE A 169 -0.31 -12.75 -10.81
N ARG A 170 0.58 -13.61 -10.29
CA ARG A 170 1.80 -14.06 -10.97
C ARG A 170 1.54 -15.05 -12.10
N THR A 171 0.40 -15.77 -12.13
CA THR A 171 0.03 -16.60 -13.30
C THR A 171 -0.25 -15.70 -14.51
N TYR A 172 -0.89 -14.55 -14.31
CA TYR A 172 -1.19 -13.57 -15.36
C TYR A 172 -0.03 -12.61 -15.65
N ASN A 173 0.76 -12.21 -14.64
CA ASN A 173 1.86 -11.27 -14.80
C ASN A 173 3.05 -11.58 -13.86
N ARG A 174 4.09 -12.20 -14.43
CA ARG A 174 5.31 -12.59 -13.71
C ARG A 174 6.26 -11.43 -13.40
N GLN A 175 6.06 -10.25 -13.97
CA GLN A 175 7.10 -9.21 -14.04
C GLN A 175 6.71 -7.89 -13.37
N ALA A 176 5.44 -7.46 -13.42
CA ALA A 176 5.05 -6.16 -12.87
C ALA A 176 5.24 -6.15 -11.35
N PRO A 177 5.86 -5.10 -10.77
CA PRO A 177 5.93 -4.99 -9.32
C PRO A 177 4.53 -4.84 -8.71
N ILE A 178 4.31 -5.49 -7.57
CA ILE A 178 3.08 -5.36 -6.79
C ILE A 178 3.36 -4.47 -5.58
N PHE A 179 2.59 -3.40 -5.41
CA PHE A 179 2.63 -2.55 -4.22
C PHE A 179 1.41 -2.88 -3.36
N ILE A 180 1.60 -3.57 -2.24
CA ILE A 180 0.51 -3.93 -1.32
C ILE A 180 0.47 -2.94 -0.14
N PHE A 181 -0.71 -2.39 0.13
CA PHE A 181 -0.93 -1.55 1.30
C PHE A 181 -1.01 -2.34 2.61
N GLY A 182 -0.57 -1.69 3.68
CA GLY A 182 -0.98 -2.02 5.04
C GLY A 182 -2.41 -1.56 5.33
N ASN A 183 -3.07 -2.29 6.21
CA ASN A 183 -4.35 -1.93 6.78
C ASN A 183 -4.18 -0.86 7.88
N TYR A 184 -5.26 -0.14 8.15
CA TYR A 184 -5.40 0.76 9.29
C TYR A 184 -6.57 0.30 10.16
N ASN A 185 -6.65 0.80 11.40
CA ASN A 185 -7.76 0.52 12.27
C ASN A 185 -8.82 1.65 12.16
N PRO A 186 -9.97 1.42 11.49
CA PRO A 186 -11.05 2.41 11.41
C PRO A 186 -11.76 2.62 12.76
N LEU A 187 -11.62 1.67 13.70
CA LEU A 187 -12.28 1.70 15.01
C LEU A 187 -11.59 2.60 16.03
N PHE A 188 -10.37 3.07 15.75
CA PHE A 188 -9.51 3.72 16.75
C PHE A 188 -10.14 4.93 17.43
N VAL A 189 -10.88 5.77 16.70
CA VAL A 189 -11.46 6.98 17.29
C VAL A 189 -12.64 6.67 18.20
N HIS A 190 -13.38 5.59 17.93
CA HIS A 190 -14.46 5.11 18.80
C HIS A 190 -13.92 4.33 20.01
N PHE A 191 -12.87 3.54 19.80
CA PHE A 191 -12.32 2.65 20.83
C PHE A 191 -10.82 2.90 21.03
N PRO A 192 -10.40 4.12 21.41
CA PRO A 192 -8.98 4.47 21.58
C PRO A 192 -8.27 3.66 22.66
N GLN A 193 -9.03 3.11 23.62
CA GLN A 193 -8.55 2.21 24.68
C GLN A 193 -8.31 0.76 24.22
N ARG A 194 -8.81 0.38 23.05
CA ARG A 194 -8.67 -0.98 22.50
C ARG A 194 -7.39 -1.10 21.70
N GLU A 195 -6.25 -1.04 22.40
CA GLU A 195 -4.93 -1.22 21.80
C GLU A 195 -4.75 -2.60 21.14
N ASP A 196 -5.48 -3.61 21.60
CA ASP A 196 -5.55 -4.94 21.00
C ASP A 196 -5.99 -4.91 19.53
N LEU A 197 -6.97 -4.07 19.17
CA LEU A 197 -7.42 -3.92 17.77
C LEU A 197 -6.32 -3.33 16.88
N ASN A 198 -5.51 -2.41 17.42
CA ASN A 198 -4.34 -1.89 16.71
C ASN A 198 -3.27 -2.98 16.51
N GLN A 199 -3.06 -3.83 17.52
CA GLN A 199 -2.15 -4.96 17.41
C GLN A 199 -2.63 -5.98 16.38
N ASP A 200 -3.92 -6.28 16.32
CA ASP A 200 -4.50 -7.21 15.34
C ASP A 200 -4.31 -6.70 13.91
N VAL A 201 -4.56 -5.40 13.66
CA VAL A 201 -4.23 -4.77 12.37
C VAL A 201 -2.74 -4.91 12.04
N GLN A 202 -1.85 -4.67 13.01
CA GLN A 202 -0.41 -4.83 12.79
C GLN A 202 0.02 -6.27 12.48
N ARG A 203 -0.68 -7.27 13.03
CA ARG A 203 -0.41 -8.68 12.69
C ARG A 203 -0.76 -8.99 11.24
N PHE A 204 -1.91 -8.51 10.76
CA PHE A 204 -2.28 -8.64 9.35
C PHE A 204 -1.32 -7.86 8.45
N ASN A 205 -0.87 -6.68 8.86
CA ASN A 205 0.14 -5.91 8.13
C ASN A 205 1.50 -6.62 8.07
N THR A 206 1.86 -7.36 9.12
CA THR A 206 3.06 -8.19 9.15
C THR A 206 2.96 -9.31 8.11
N ILE A 207 1.78 -9.93 7.97
CA ILE A 207 1.50 -10.91 6.91
C ILE A 207 1.65 -10.26 5.52
N ASN A 208 1.02 -9.10 5.29
CA ASN A 208 1.13 -8.36 4.02
C ASN A 208 2.60 -8.07 3.67
N SER A 209 3.36 -7.54 4.63
CA SER A 209 4.77 -7.24 4.44
C SER A 209 5.61 -8.49 4.21
N HIS A 210 5.31 -9.60 4.88
CA HIS A 210 6.03 -10.85 4.70
C HIS A 210 5.77 -11.47 3.33
N THR A 211 4.51 -11.56 2.91
CA THR A 211 4.13 -12.08 1.60
C THR A 211 4.74 -11.24 0.47
N ALA A 212 4.72 -9.90 0.59
CA ALA A 212 5.38 -9.02 -0.37
C ALA A 212 6.89 -9.31 -0.47
N LYS A 213 7.56 -9.51 0.66
CA LYS A 213 9.00 -9.84 0.70
C LYS A 213 9.29 -11.19 0.04
N GLN A 214 8.42 -12.19 0.23
CA GLN A 214 8.59 -13.53 -0.35
C GLN A 214 8.46 -13.54 -1.88
N ASP A 215 7.62 -12.67 -2.45
CA ASP A 215 7.44 -12.54 -3.91
C ASP A 215 8.67 -11.93 -4.63
N LYS A 216 9.57 -11.25 -3.90
CA LYS A 216 10.83 -10.64 -4.37
C LYS A 216 10.69 -9.43 -5.32
N ASN A 217 9.57 -9.29 -6.02
CA ASN A 217 9.25 -8.11 -6.82
C ASN A 217 7.93 -7.48 -6.35
N SER A 218 7.76 -7.43 -5.04
CA SER A 218 6.61 -6.80 -4.39
C SER A 218 7.09 -5.97 -3.21
N TYR A 219 6.31 -4.93 -2.91
CA TYR A 219 6.70 -3.88 -2.00
C TYR A 219 5.54 -3.54 -1.07
N TYR A 220 5.83 -3.53 0.23
CA TYR A 220 4.86 -3.14 1.24
C TYR A 220 4.80 -1.62 1.35
N VAL A 221 3.57 -1.09 1.40
CA VAL A 221 3.28 0.33 1.56
C VAL A 221 2.65 0.54 2.93
N ASP A 222 3.41 1.10 3.86
CA ASP A 222 2.89 1.37 5.20
C ASP A 222 1.91 2.54 5.20
N SER A 223 0.69 2.25 5.64
CA SER A 223 -0.42 3.18 5.84
C SER A 223 -1.03 3.06 7.24
N PHE A 224 -0.41 2.32 8.17
CA PHE A 224 -0.96 2.08 9.49
C PHE A 224 -1.22 3.37 10.27
N ASP A 225 -0.39 4.38 10.04
CA ASP A 225 -0.48 5.72 10.63
C ASP A 225 -1.78 6.47 10.24
N LEU A 226 -2.53 5.99 9.25
CA LEU A 226 -3.88 6.47 8.95
C LEU A 226 -4.84 6.23 10.12
N THR A 227 -4.62 5.15 10.90
CA THR A 227 -5.34 4.81 12.13
C THR A 227 -5.48 6.01 13.06
N PHE A 228 -4.41 6.79 13.21
CA PHE A 228 -4.38 7.88 14.18
C PHE A 228 -4.94 9.19 13.65
N GLY A 229 -5.15 9.34 12.33
CA GLY A 229 -5.72 10.55 11.73
C GLY A 229 -5.08 11.84 12.26
N GLN A 230 -5.89 12.71 12.89
CA GLN A 230 -5.41 13.94 13.53
C GLN A 230 -4.68 13.73 14.87
N TYR A 231 -4.83 12.58 15.52
CA TYR A 231 -4.27 12.24 16.84
C TYR A 231 -2.81 11.76 16.77
N ARG A 232 -1.95 12.56 16.13
CA ARG A 232 -0.55 12.21 15.83
C ARG A 232 0.37 12.07 17.05
N SER A 233 0.10 12.77 18.16
CA SER A 233 0.93 12.71 19.37
C SER A 233 0.37 11.75 20.41
N LYS A 234 1.27 11.17 21.23
CA LYS A 234 0.89 10.29 22.35
C LYS A 234 -0.08 10.99 23.31
N LYS A 235 0.16 12.27 23.60
CA LYS A 235 -0.71 13.08 24.47
C LYS A 235 -2.13 13.22 23.91
N MET A 236 -2.28 13.45 22.61
CA MET A 236 -3.60 13.53 21.97
C MET A 236 -4.34 12.19 22.05
N ARG A 237 -3.65 11.07 21.81
CA ARG A 237 -4.25 9.72 21.93
C ARG A 237 -4.65 9.39 23.36
N GLN A 238 -3.82 9.75 24.34
CA GLN A 238 -4.16 9.57 25.76
C GLN A 238 -5.36 10.41 26.16
N SER A 239 -5.45 11.66 25.70
CA SER A 239 -6.59 12.53 25.96
C SER A 239 -7.88 11.97 25.35
N LEU A 240 -7.81 11.44 24.13
CA LEU A 240 -8.94 10.75 23.48
C LEU A 240 -9.37 9.50 24.27
N GLY A 241 -8.41 8.69 24.73
CA GLY A 241 -8.68 7.54 25.59
C GLY A 241 -9.37 7.90 26.90
N GLN A 242 -8.91 8.94 27.58
CA GLN A 242 -9.54 9.43 28.81
C GLN A 242 -10.98 9.93 28.60
N GLN A 243 -11.24 10.58 27.47
CA GLN A 243 -12.61 11.01 27.11
C GLN A 243 -13.52 9.81 26.84
N ALA A 244 -13.02 8.78 26.14
CA ALA A 244 -13.79 7.57 25.85
C ALA A 244 -14.13 6.77 27.12
N VAL A 245 -13.18 6.61 28.05
CA VAL A 245 -13.40 5.89 29.32
C VAL A 245 -14.48 6.56 30.16
N LYS A 246 -14.51 7.90 30.23
CA LYS A 246 -15.56 8.64 30.95
C LYS A 246 -16.95 8.42 30.35
N LYS A 247 -17.04 8.23 29.03
CA LYS A 247 -18.30 7.96 28.33
C LYS A 247 -18.75 6.50 28.49
N ALA A 248 -17.82 5.55 28.50
CA ALA A 248 -18.13 4.12 28.63
C ALA A 248 -18.64 3.71 30.02
N THR A 249 -18.39 4.49 31.06
CA THR A 249 -19.02 4.28 32.38
C THR A 249 -20.53 4.53 32.39
N GLU A 250 -21.10 5.07 31.32
CA GLU A 250 -22.53 5.40 31.20
C GLU A 250 -23.32 4.43 30.28
N ASP A 251 -22.64 3.64 29.42
CA ASP A 251 -23.26 2.74 28.42
C ASP A 251 -22.59 1.34 28.44
N GLN A 252 -23.37 0.26 28.64
CA GLN A 252 -22.83 -1.07 29.01
C GLN A 252 -22.58 -2.08 27.87
N ASN A 253 -22.80 -1.78 26.58
CA ASN A 253 -22.74 -2.80 25.51
C ASN A 253 -21.65 -2.56 24.43
N SER A 254 -20.38 -2.67 24.82
CA SER A 254 -19.20 -2.43 23.96
C SER A 254 -19.11 -3.27 22.68
N ASN A 255 -19.66 -4.48 22.65
CA ASN A 255 -19.61 -5.36 21.47
C ASN A 255 -20.62 -4.96 20.38
N GLN A 256 -21.78 -4.42 20.78
CA GLN A 256 -22.79 -3.92 19.84
C GLN A 256 -22.30 -2.64 19.14
N ASP A 257 -21.66 -1.74 19.90
CA ASP A 257 -21.06 -0.52 19.36
C ASP A 257 -19.90 -0.82 18.39
N MET A 258 -19.07 -1.82 18.72
CA MET A 258 -17.99 -2.26 17.84
C MET A 258 -18.56 -2.80 16.52
N THR A 259 -19.63 -3.60 16.59
CA THR A 259 -20.33 -4.13 15.40
C THR A 259 -20.91 -3.00 14.56
N ALA A 260 -21.62 -2.05 15.19
CA ALA A 260 -22.18 -0.89 14.51
C ALA A 260 -21.11 -0.05 13.82
N THR A 261 -19.96 0.15 14.47
CA THR A 261 -18.83 0.89 13.89
C THR A 261 -18.20 0.14 12.71
N LEU A 262 -17.99 -1.17 12.82
CA LEU A 262 -17.50 -1.98 11.71
C LEU A 262 -18.44 -1.95 10.50
N MET A 263 -19.74 -1.74 10.73
CA MET A 263 -20.76 -1.57 9.69
C MET A 263 -20.94 -0.11 9.22
N GLY A 264 -20.15 0.84 9.75
CA GLY A 264 -20.23 2.26 9.40
C GLY A 264 -21.46 3.00 9.91
N ALA A 265 -22.12 2.46 10.94
CA ALA A 265 -23.39 2.99 11.48
C ALA A 265 -23.20 4.04 12.60
N THR A 266 -21.97 4.42 12.92
CA THR A 266 -21.65 5.31 14.05
C THR A 266 -20.94 6.58 13.57
N HIS A 267 -21.27 7.75 14.12
CA HIS A 267 -20.60 9.00 13.75
C HIS A 267 -19.26 9.17 14.47
N VAL A 268 -18.20 9.52 13.71
CA VAL A 268 -16.85 9.77 14.24
C VAL A 268 -16.43 11.20 13.95
N ASN A 269 -15.93 11.91 14.96
CA ASN A 269 -15.15 13.13 14.72
C ASN A 269 -13.71 12.79 14.28
N ASN A 270 -13.54 12.48 13.00
CA ASN A 270 -12.22 12.22 12.40
C ASN A 270 -12.09 12.99 11.08
N THR A 271 -11.09 13.87 11.00
CA THR A 271 -10.88 14.73 9.82
C THR A 271 -10.28 13.98 8.63
N TRP A 272 -9.85 12.73 8.81
CA TRP A 272 -9.20 11.89 7.79
C TRP A 272 -10.13 10.78 7.27
N ILE A 273 -11.27 10.58 7.92
CA ILE A 273 -12.26 9.55 7.61
C ILE A 273 -13.52 10.23 7.06
N SER A 274 -14.20 9.54 6.15
CA SER A 274 -15.45 9.98 5.55
C SER A 274 -16.52 10.13 6.61
N GLN A 275 -17.26 11.24 6.59
CA GLN A 275 -18.40 11.42 7.49
C GLN A 275 -19.64 10.65 7.04
N THR A 276 -19.64 10.15 5.80
CA THR A 276 -20.76 9.41 5.20
C THR A 276 -20.90 8.01 5.80
N ASP A 277 -19.77 7.32 6.02
CA ASP A 277 -19.74 5.96 6.57
C ASP A 277 -18.87 5.81 7.82
N ASN A 278 -18.12 6.85 8.20
CA ASN A 278 -17.27 6.89 9.38
C ASN A 278 -16.25 5.74 9.46
N TYR A 279 -15.93 5.14 8.32
CA TYR A 279 -15.10 3.95 8.21
C TYR A 279 -13.99 4.16 7.20
N HIS A 280 -14.33 4.63 5.99
CA HIS A 280 -13.38 4.77 4.89
C HIS A 280 -12.63 6.10 4.94
N PRO A 281 -11.43 6.19 4.34
CA PRO A 281 -10.69 7.44 4.28
C PRO A 281 -11.48 8.47 3.44
N ASN A 282 -11.41 9.74 3.84
CA ASN A 282 -11.84 10.84 2.97
C ASN A 282 -10.66 11.30 2.10
N ASN A 283 -10.79 12.45 1.44
CA ASN A 283 -9.72 13.00 0.60
C ASN A 283 -8.38 13.19 1.31
N ILE A 284 -8.40 13.62 2.58
CA ILE A 284 -7.18 13.82 3.37
C ILE A 284 -6.52 12.46 3.63
N GLY A 285 -7.31 11.45 4.01
CA GLY A 285 -6.83 10.08 4.19
C GLY A 285 -6.29 9.46 2.88
N TYR A 286 -7.00 9.62 1.76
CA TYR A 286 -6.54 9.13 0.46
C TYR A 286 -5.31 9.88 -0.07
N ASN A 287 -5.16 11.18 0.21
CA ASN A 287 -3.95 11.94 -0.11
C ASN A 287 -2.74 11.41 0.67
N TYR A 288 -2.94 11.03 1.92
CA TYR A 288 -1.92 10.36 2.73
C TYR A 288 -1.54 9.00 2.14
N MET A 289 -2.51 8.12 1.88
CA MET A 289 -2.26 6.82 1.25
C MET A 289 -1.50 6.96 -0.08
N THR A 290 -1.92 7.92 -0.92
CA THR A 290 -1.25 8.23 -2.20
C THR A 290 0.19 8.68 -1.99
N THR A 291 0.47 9.42 -0.92
CA THR A 291 1.83 9.88 -0.60
C THR A 291 2.72 8.74 -0.14
N GLN A 292 2.19 7.84 0.71
CA GLN A 292 2.90 6.63 1.12
C GLN A 292 3.23 5.75 -0.09
N LEU A 293 2.24 5.50 -0.96
CA LEU A 293 2.43 4.70 -2.18
C LEU A 293 3.45 5.33 -3.12
N TYR A 294 3.32 6.62 -3.41
CA TYR A 294 4.25 7.32 -4.30
C TYR A 294 5.68 7.29 -3.76
N HIS A 295 5.87 7.39 -2.45
CA HIS A 295 7.20 7.28 -1.84
C HIS A 295 7.86 5.93 -2.12
N VAL A 296 7.13 4.83 -1.97
CA VAL A 296 7.65 3.49 -2.28
C VAL A 296 7.86 3.32 -3.78
N MET A 297 6.89 3.74 -4.61
CA MET A 297 7.03 3.70 -6.08
C MET A 297 8.23 4.51 -6.57
N ARG A 298 8.53 5.66 -5.96
CA ARG A 298 9.71 6.48 -6.30
C ARG A 298 11.02 5.76 -6.07
N LYS A 299 11.14 5.02 -4.96
CA LYS A 299 12.34 4.24 -4.63
C LYS A 299 12.56 3.10 -5.62
N GLU A 300 11.45 2.49 -6.06
CA GLU A 300 11.45 1.32 -6.93
C GLU A 300 11.16 1.67 -8.39
N GLN A 301 11.40 2.92 -8.80
CA GLN A 301 11.00 3.42 -10.12
C GLN A 301 11.57 2.65 -11.31
N GLU A 302 12.75 2.05 -11.15
CA GLU A 302 13.33 1.19 -12.18
C GLU A 302 12.48 -0.05 -12.49
N LYS A 303 11.77 -0.56 -11.48
CA LYS A 303 11.02 -1.83 -11.54
C LYS A 303 9.72 -1.72 -12.32
N TRP A 304 9.15 -0.53 -12.36
CA TRP A 304 7.87 -0.31 -13.03
C TRP A 304 7.93 0.61 -14.25
N LEU A 305 9.00 1.40 -14.40
CA LEU A 305 9.23 2.09 -15.66
C LEU A 305 9.72 1.10 -16.73
N ILE A 306 10.62 0.18 -16.39
CA ILE A 306 11.17 -0.75 -17.38
C ILE A 306 10.27 -1.99 -17.42
N LYS A 307 9.54 -2.18 -18.53
CA LYS A 307 8.87 -3.46 -18.79
C LYS A 307 9.96 -4.49 -19.14
N HIS A 308 10.08 -5.53 -18.32
CA HIS A 308 11.08 -6.59 -18.48
C HIS A 308 10.64 -7.68 -19.47
#